data_AF-A0AAV1FD69-F1
#
_entry.id   AF-A0AAV1FD69-F1
#
_cell.length_a   1.000
_cell.length_b   1.000
_cell.length_c   1.000
_cell.angle_alpha   90.00
_cell.angle_beta   90.00
_cell.angle_gamma   90.00
#
_symmetry.space_group_name_H-M   'P 1'
#
loop_
_entity.id
_entity.type
_entity.pdbx_description
1 polymer ?
#
loop_
_entity_poly.entity_id
_entity_poly.type
_entity_poly.pdbx_seq_one_letter_code
_entity_poly.pdbx_strand_id
1 'polypeptide(L)'
;MVQTHQKKLQEIQLSMEDGRNNAGKALTSSQKVMSELVELIKRSQAELREVIQTKLRKMEKEGEGFIQELEEEMVQIKGKIPILDEVCSIDDPFLFLERVLSLTITPPQVKDWSEVTLNNDQFSVQETLIKLETTVTREIRLLCDPDLKKMQRHAVDLTLDPDTANPSLIISEDGKEVKCGDRKRNVPDKPERFDNVPNVLAKESFNSGKFYFEVRVQGKTQWDLGVAHESINRKGDLRLSPKSGYWTIWLRKGNEITANDQPPRERGSSKGRGLC
;
A
#
# COMPACT_ATOMS: atom_id res chain seq x y z
N MET A 1 2.73 49.99 19.74
CA MET A 1 1.59 49.16 19.27
C MET A 1 1.56 49.07 17.73
N VAL A 2 1.51 50.18 17.00
CA VAL A 2 1.50 50.18 15.51
C VAL A 2 2.74 49.51 14.90
N GLN A 3 3.95 49.85 15.37
CA GLN A 3 5.19 49.23 14.87
C GLN A 3 5.26 47.71 15.12
N THR A 4 4.73 47.25 16.26
CA THR A 4 4.65 45.82 16.60
C THR A 4 3.73 45.08 15.64
N HIS A 5 2.58 45.66 15.30
CA HIS A 5 1.65 45.09 14.33
C HIS A 5 2.24 45.08 12.91
N GLN A 6 2.93 46.16 12.51
CA GLN A 6 3.61 46.22 11.21
C GLN A 6 4.69 45.15 11.07
N LYS A 7 5.50 44.92 12.10
CA LYS A 7 6.49 43.84 12.12
C LYS A 7 5.82 42.47 11.98
N LYS A 8 4.73 42.23 12.72
CA LYS A 8 4.00 40.96 12.65
C LYS A 8 3.37 40.72 11.28
N LEU A 9 2.86 41.77 10.65
CA LEU A 9 2.30 41.71 9.30
C LEU A 9 3.37 41.31 8.27
N GLN A 10 4.58 41.89 8.35
CA GLN A 10 5.70 41.50 7.50
C GLN A 10 6.14 40.05 7.73
N GLU A 11 6.24 39.60 8.98
CA GLU A 11 6.56 38.20 9.31
C GLU A 11 5.55 37.23 8.68
N ILE A 12 4.25 37.54 8.78
CA ILE A 12 3.20 36.72 8.18
C ILE A 12 3.30 36.70 6.66
N GLN A 13 3.53 37.86 6.03
CA GLN A 13 3.68 37.94 4.57
C GLN A 13 4.88 37.13 4.06
N LEU A 14 6.02 37.19 4.75
CA LEU A 14 7.20 36.39 4.41
C LEU A 14 6.91 34.89 4.57
N SER A 15 6.31 34.49 5.69
CA SER A 15 5.92 33.10 5.95
C SER A 15 4.92 32.57 4.90
N MET A 16 3.97 33.40 4.46
CA MET A 16 3.05 33.06 3.38
C MET A 16 3.77 32.85 2.06
N GLU A 17 4.75 33.69 1.74
CA GLU A 17 5.53 33.59 0.50
C GLU A 17 6.43 32.36 0.51
N ASP A 18 7.10 32.06 1.62
CA ASP A 18 7.85 30.82 1.82
C ASP A 18 6.93 29.60 1.67
N GLY A 19 5.72 29.65 2.22
CA GLY A 19 4.70 28.63 2.06
C GLY A 19 4.30 28.40 0.61
N ARG A 20 4.06 29.47 -0.16
CA ARG A 20 3.76 29.38 -1.61
C ARG A 20 4.93 28.81 -2.39
N ASN A 21 6.15 29.27 -2.12
CA ASN A 21 7.35 28.78 -2.78
C ASN A 21 7.59 27.29 -2.49
N ASN A 22 7.41 26.87 -1.25
CA ASN A 22 7.51 25.47 -0.86
C ASN A 22 6.43 24.61 -1.55
N ALA A 23 5.17 25.07 -1.55
CA ALA A 23 4.08 24.40 -2.25
C ALA A 23 4.35 24.28 -3.76
N GLY A 24 4.85 25.34 -4.40
CA GLY A 24 5.26 25.32 -5.80
C GLY A 24 6.34 24.28 -6.07
N LYS A 25 7.42 24.26 -5.26
CA LYS A 25 8.49 23.25 -5.36
C LYS A 25 7.97 21.83 -5.19
N ALA A 26 7.08 21.60 -4.22
CA ALA A 26 6.46 20.30 -3.98
C ALA A 26 5.62 19.84 -5.18
N LEU A 27 4.82 20.74 -5.76
CA LEU A 27 4.02 20.45 -6.95
C LEU A 27 4.88 20.11 -8.16
N THR A 28 5.90 20.92 -8.47
CA THR A 28 6.81 20.66 -9.60
C THR A 28 7.57 19.34 -9.41
N SER A 29 8.07 19.07 -8.19
CA SER A 29 8.80 17.83 -7.89
C SER A 29 7.88 16.61 -8.02
N SER A 30 6.66 16.70 -7.47
CA SER A 30 5.65 15.64 -7.58
C SER A 30 5.29 15.36 -9.04
N GLN A 31 5.01 16.40 -9.83
CA GLN A 31 4.69 16.27 -11.25
C GLN A 31 5.81 15.57 -12.03
N LYS A 32 7.06 15.96 -11.80
CA LYS A 32 8.23 15.34 -12.43
C LYS A 32 8.31 13.84 -12.13
N VAL A 33 8.25 13.47 -10.85
CA VAL A 33 8.35 12.06 -10.41
C VAL A 33 7.20 11.23 -10.99
N MET A 34 5.97 11.76 -10.97
CA MET A 34 4.80 11.07 -11.53
C MET A 34 4.94 10.85 -13.04
N SER A 35 5.43 11.85 -13.79
CA SER A 35 5.69 11.68 -15.21
C SER A 35 6.75 10.63 -15.50
N GLU A 36 7.86 10.61 -14.74
CA GLU A 36 8.92 9.61 -14.88
C GLU A 36 8.40 8.19 -14.59
N LEU A 37 7.55 8.02 -13.57
CA LEU A 37 6.93 6.74 -13.24
C LEU A 37 6.00 6.23 -14.35
N VAL A 38 5.19 7.11 -14.94
CA VAL A 38 4.31 6.75 -16.07
C VAL A 38 5.14 6.28 -17.27
N GLU A 39 6.22 6.99 -17.60
CA GLU A 39 7.10 6.60 -18.71
C GLU A 39 7.88 5.31 -18.42
N LEU A 40 8.26 5.06 -17.15
CA LEU A 40 8.84 3.77 -16.77
C LEU A 40 7.85 2.63 -16.98
N ILE A 41 6.61 2.76 -16.51
CA ILE A 41 5.57 1.73 -16.64
C ILE A 41 5.29 1.44 -18.11
N LYS A 42 5.17 2.47 -18.95
CA LYS A 42 4.98 2.29 -20.40
C LYS A 42 6.13 1.51 -21.05
N ARG A 43 7.39 1.85 -20.72
CA ARG A 43 8.56 1.14 -21.24
C ARG A 43 8.58 -0.33 -20.80
N SER A 44 8.38 -0.59 -19.51
CA SER A 44 8.31 -1.95 -18.98
C SER A 44 7.18 -2.78 -19.60
N GLN A 45 6.04 -2.15 -19.90
CA GLN A 45 4.95 -2.82 -20.61
C GLN A 45 5.33 -3.20 -22.04
N ALA A 46 6.05 -2.33 -22.75
CA ALA A 46 6.54 -2.61 -24.10
C ALA A 46 7.57 -3.76 -24.11
N GLU A 47 8.53 -3.74 -23.17
CA GLU A 47 9.52 -4.81 -23.00
C GLU A 47 8.86 -6.15 -22.67
N LEU A 48 7.91 -6.17 -21.72
CA LEU A 48 7.19 -7.40 -21.37
C LEU A 48 6.42 -7.98 -22.56
N ARG A 49 5.78 -7.12 -23.35
CA ARG A 49 5.10 -7.52 -24.59
C ARG A 49 6.06 -8.16 -25.57
N GLU A 50 7.23 -7.56 -25.78
CA GLU A 50 8.24 -8.09 -26.70
C GLU A 50 8.73 -9.47 -26.25
N VAL A 51 9.01 -9.64 -24.95
CA VAL A 51 9.43 -10.94 -24.38
C VAL A 51 8.36 -12.00 -24.60
N ILE A 52 7.10 -11.69 -24.31
CA ILE A 52 5.97 -12.62 -24.51
C ILE A 52 5.83 -12.99 -26.00
N GLN A 53 5.84 -12.00 -26.89
CA GLN A 53 5.72 -12.25 -28.33
C GLN A 53 6.88 -13.06 -28.89
N THR A 54 8.09 -12.86 -28.38
CA THR A 54 9.28 -13.60 -28.82
C THR A 54 9.22 -15.06 -28.37
N LYS A 55 8.79 -15.31 -27.13
CA LYS A 55 8.53 -16.67 -26.64
C LYS A 55 7.46 -17.38 -27.45
N LEU A 56 6.36 -16.68 -27.76
CA LEU A 56 5.28 -17.23 -28.59
C LEU A 56 5.77 -17.61 -29.99
N ARG A 57 6.46 -16.70 -30.69
CA ARG A 57 7.02 -16.98 -32.03
C ARG A 57 7.97 -18.17 -32.04
N LYS A 58 8.79 -18.33 -30.99
CA LYS A 58 9.70 -19.48 -30.87
C LYS A 58 8.92 -20.78 -30.73
N MET A 59 7.91 -20.80 -29.87
CA MET A 59 7.04 -21.97 -29.65
C MET A 59 6.26 -22.34 -30.92
N GLU A 60 5.71 -21.36 -31.63
CA GLU A 60 5.00 -21.58 -32.90
C GLU A 60 5.94 -22.20 -33.95
N LYS A 61 7.14 -21.64 -34.12
CA LYS A 61 8.12 -22.17 -35.07
C LYS A 61 8.57 -23.60 -34.74
N GLU A 62 8.73 -23.91 -33.45
CA GLU A 62 9.07 -25.26 -33.01
C GLU A 62 7.92 -26.25 -33.28
N GLY A 63 6.68 -25.83 -32.99
CA GLY A 63 5.47 -26.61 -33.32
C GLY A 63 5.28 -26.83 -34.81
N GLU A 64 5.49 -25.81 -35.64
CA GLU A 64 5.45 -25.92 -37.11
C GLU A 64 6.47 -26.95 -37.62
N GLY A 65 7.68 -26.97 -37.06
CA GLY A 65 8.70 -27.96 -37.40
C GLY A 65 8.25 -29.39 -37.08
N PHE A 66 7.66 -29.62 -35.91
CA PHE A 66 7.11 -30.93 -35.54
C PHE A 66 5.96 -31.36 -36.44
N ILE A 67 5.06 -30.44 -36.80
CA ILE A 67 3.95 -30.72 -37.71
C ILE A 67 4.48 -31.12 -39.09
N GLN A 68 5.46 -30.39 -39.63
CA GLN A 68 6.03 -30.70 -40.93
C GLN A 68 6.71 -32.08 -40.96
N GLU A 69 7.51 -32.39 -39.93
CA GLU A 69 8.14 -33.72 -39.79
C GLU A 69 7.07 -34.83 -39.78
N LEU A 70 6.01 -34.67 -38.98
CA LEU A 70 4.88 -35.63 -38.93
C LEU A 70 4.18 -35.79 -40.28
N GLU A 71 3.92 -34.69 -40.98
CA GLU A 71 3.27 -34.72 -42.30
C GLU A 71 4.13 -35.47 -43.33
N GLU A 72 5.45 -35.26 -43.33
CA GLU A 72 6.39 -35.96 -44.20
C GLU A 72 6.44 -37.47 -43.89
N GLU A 73 6.48 -37.86 -42.61
CA GLU A 73 6.40 -39.26 -42.19
C GLU A 73 5.08 -39.91 -42.64
N MET A 74 3.95 -39.22 -42.46
CA MET A 74 2.64 -39.70 -42.88
C MET A 74 2.56 -39.90 -44.40
N VAL A 75 3.14 -38.99 -45.20
CA VAL A 75 3.18 -39.13 -46.66
C VAL A 75 4.00 -40.36 -47.07
N GLN A 76 5.17 -40.59 -46.46
CA GLN A 76 5.99 -41.76 -46.74
C GLN A 76 5.29 -43.08 -46.39
N ILE A 77 4.63 -43.12 -45.23
CA ILE A 77 3.87 -44.30 -44.79
C ILE A 77 2.70 -44.54 -45.74
N LYS A 78 1.87 -43.52 -45.99
CA LYS A 78 0.69 -43.63 -46.88
C LYS A 78 1.06 -44.03 -48.30
N GLY A 79 2.19 -43.55 -48.82
CA GLY A 79 2.67 -43.89 -50.16
C GLY A 79 3.03 -45.37 -50.35
N LYS A 80 3.37 -46.08 -49.26
CA LYS A 80 3.74 -47.51 -49.31
C LYS A 80 2.56 -48.46 -49.11
N ILE A 81 1.44 -47.99 -48.56
CA ILE A 81 0.24 -48.80 -48.35
C ILE A 81 -0.26 -49.45 -49.65
N PRO A 82 -0.41 -48.74 -50.79
CA PRO A 82 -0.87 -49.35 -52.04
C PRO A 82 0.06 -50.43 -52.58
N ILE A 83 1.38 -50.24 -52.41
CA ILE A 83 2.39 -51.23 -52.82
C ILE A 83 2.26 -52.49 -51.95
N LEU A 84 2.00 -52.33 -50.65
CA LEU A 84 1.75 -53.44 -49.73
C LEU A 84 0.46 -54.20 -50.12
N ASP A 85 -0.61 -53.49 -50.44
CA ASP A 85 -1.88 -54.08 -50.89
C ASP A 85 -1.73 -54.84 -52.22
N GLU A 86 -0.96 -54.29 -53.16
CA GLU A 86 -0.61 -54.93 -54.43
C GLU A 86 0.17 -56.23 -54.17
N VAL A 87 1.22 -56.18 -53.35
CA VAL A 87 2.05 -57.35 -52.97
C VAL A 87 1.21 -58.48 -52.37
N CYS A 88 0.27 -58.17 -51.48
CA CYS A 88 -0.62 -59.16 -50.85
C CYS A 88 -1.52 -59.90 -51.86
N SER A 89 -1.65 -59.38 -53.08
CA SER A 89 -2.50 -59.92 -54.14
C SER A 89 -1.70 -60.57 -55.29
N ILE A 90 -0.37 -60.62 -55.19
CA ILE A 90 0.49 -61.20 -56.24
C ILE A 90 0.67 -62.71 -56.01
N ASP A 91 0.24 -63.51 -56.99
CA ASP A 91 0.47 -64.96 -57.01
C ASP A 91 1.82 -65.35 -57.67
N ASP A 92 2.44 -64.46 -58.46
CA ASP A 92 3.71 -64.73 -59.14
C ASP A 92 4.93 -64.54 -58.21
N PRO A 93 5.75 -65.59 -57.98
CA PRO A 93 6.86 -65.52 -57.04
C PRO A 93 7.96 -64.52 -57.40
N PHE A 94 8.18 -64.25 -58.70
CA PHE A 94 9.25 -63.34 -59.14
C PHE A 94 8.82 -61.88 -59.00
N LEU A 95 7.60 -61.53 -59.41
CA LEU A 95 7.01 -60.21 -59.22
C LEU A 95 6.82 -59.89 -57.73
N PHE A 96 6.48 -60.90 -56.91
CA PHE A 96 6.44 -60.77 -55.47
C PHE A 96 7.79 -60.33 -54.90
N LEU A 97 8.89 -61.01 -55.26
CA LEU A 97 10.23 -60.67 -54.79
C LEU A 97 10.64 -59.26 -55.22
N GLU A 98 10.39 -58.86 -56.46
CA GLU A 98 10.72 -57.52 -56.97
C GLU A 98 9.99 -56.40 -56.20
N ARG A 99 8.68 -56.57 -55.95
CA ARG A 99 7.86 -55.59 -55.24
C ARG A 99 8.16 -55.52 -53.74
N VAL A 100 8.41 -56.66 -53.09
CA VAL A 100 8.82 -56.71 -51.68
C VAL A 100 10.20 -56.10 -51.47
N LEU A 101 11.13 -56.30 -52.40
CA LEU A 101 12.44 -55.63 -52.37
C LEU A 101 12.28 -54.11 -52.40
N SER A 102 11.38 -53.58 -53.22
CA SER A 102 11.09 -52.14 -53.29
C SER A 102 10.58 -51.56 -51.96
N LEU A 103 9.86 -52.34 -51.14
CA LEU A 103 9.39 -51.95 -49.81
C LEU A 103 10.49 -51.99 -48.74
N THR A 104 11.42 -52.95 -48.86
CA THR A 104 12.46 -53.23 -47.84
C THR A 104 13.73 -52.41 -48.04
N ILE A 105 14.06 -52.03 -49.28
CA ILE A 105 15.26 -51.24 -49.60
C ILE A 105 15.19 -49.82 -49.02
N THR A 106 13.98 -49.24 -48.94
CA THR A 106 13.76 -47.94 -48.29
C THR A 106 12.68 -48.08 -47.22
N PRO A 107 13.01 -48.34 -45.95
CA PRO A 107 12.03 -48.32 -44.85
C PRO A 107 11.56 -46.87 -44.56
N PRO A 108 10.30 -46.66 -44.11
CA PRO A 108 9.86 -45.34 -43.68
C PRO A 108 10.68 -44.90 -42.46
N GLN A 109 11.15 -43.66 -42.46
CA GLN A 109 11.76 -43.08 -41.26
C GLN A 109 10.62 -42.63 -40.35
N VAL A 110 10.49 -43.24 -39.17
CA VAL A 110 9.43 -42.90 -38.21
C VAL A 110 10.09 -42.61 -36.87
N LYS A 111 9.91 -41.38 -36.40
CA LYS A 111 10.38 -40.92 -35.10
C LYS A 111 9.40 -41.34 -33.99
N ASP A 112 9.93 -41.53 -32.79
CA ASP A 112 9.09 -41.70 -31.60
C ASP A 112 8.63 -40.32 -31.10
N TRP A 113 7.32 -40.08 -31.19
CA TRP A 113 6.69 -38.81 -30.85
C TRP A 113 6.22 -38.75 -29.37
N SER A 114 6.35 -39.83 -28.61
CA SER A 114 5.80 -39.92 -27.25
C SER A 114 6.46 -38.96 -26.24
N GLU A 115 7.71 -38.56 -26.46
CA GLU A 115 8.45 -37.61 -25.60
C GLU A 115 8.39 -36.15 -26.09
N VAL A 116 7.84 -35.89 -27.29
CA VAL A 116 7.81 -34.56 -27.89
C VAL A 116 6.67 -33.74 -27.27
N THR A 117 7.03 -32.65 -26.56
CA THR A 117 6.05 -31.76 -25.92
C THR A 117 6.40 -30.29 -26.17
N LEU A 118 5.36 -29.45 -26.32
CA LEU A 118 5.52 -28.00 -26.38
C LEU A 118 5.49 -27.43 -24.96
N ASN A 119 6.51 -26.65 -24.61
CA ASN A 119 6.63 -26.04 -23.29
C ASN A 119 5.68 -24.83 -23.15
N ASN A 120 4.49 -25.04 -22.60
CA ASN A 120 3.44 -24.02 -22.48
C ASN A 120 3.57 -23.14 -21.21
N ASP A 121 4.43 -23.51 -20.26
CA ASP A 121 4.54 -22.85 -18.94
C ASP A 121 5.37 -21.55 -18.96
N GLN A 122 5.83 -21.12 -20.14
CA GLN A 122 6.81 -20.05 -20.28
C GLN A 122 6.27 -18.62 -20.07
N PHE A 123 4.98 -18.46 -19.80
CA PHE A 123 4.26 -17.17 -19.75
C PHE A 123 3.80 -16.73 -18.36
N SER A 124 4.23 -17.39 -17.28
CA SER A 124 3.77 -17.04 -15.93
C SER A 124 4.34 -15.70 -15.42
N VAL A 125 3.52 -14.64 -15.51
CA VAL A 125 3.86 -13.29 -14.98
C VAL A 125 2.79 -12.73 -14.03
N GLN A 126 1.70 -13.47 -13.83
CA GLN A 126 0.50 -12.98 -13.17
C GLN A 126 0.70 -12.64 -11.69
N GLU A 127 1.38 -13.50 -10.93
CA GLU A 127 1.63 -13.25 -9.50
C GLU A 127 2.50 -12.01 -9.28
N THR A 128 3.55 -11.85 -10.08
CA THR A 128 4.43 -10.67 -10.05
C THR A 128 3.67 -9.39 -10.39
N LEU A 129 2.78 -9.43 -11.38
CA LEU A 129 1.94 -8.28 -11.75
C LEU A 129 0.94 -7.90 -10.64
N ILE A 130 0.30 -8.88 -10.01
CA ILE A 130 -0.61 -8.65 -8.86
C ILE A 130 0.16 -7.99 -7.70
N LYS A 131 1.37 -8.48 -7.40
CA LYS A 131 2.22 -7.91 -6.35
C LYS A 131 2.62 -6.46 -6.67
N LEU A 132 2.97 -6.18 -7.93
CA LEU A 132 3.28 -4.83 -8.39
C LEU A 132 2.07 -3.90 -8.27
N GLU A 133 0.90 -4.31 -8.76
CA GLU A 133 -0.35 -3.55 -8.67
C GLU A 133 -0.71 -3.21 -7.23
N THR A 134 -0.64 -4.21 -6.34
CA THR A 134 -0.94 -4.05 -4.92
C THR A 134 0.01 -3.04 -4.26
N THR A 135 1.31 -3.14 -4.56
CA THR A 135 2.34 -2.26 -4.01
C THR A 135 2.12 -0.82 -4.50
N VAL A 136 1.97 -0.62 -5.81
CA VAL A 136 1.76 0.72 -6.40
C VAL A 136 0.47 1.35 -5.87
N THR A 137 -0.61 0.59 -5.79
CA THR A 137 -1.88 1.07 -5.25
C THR A 137 -1.75 1.54 -3.80
N ARG A 138 -1.01 0.80 -2.96
CA ARG A 138 -0.75 1.19 -1.58
C ARG A 138 0.00 2.51 -1.49
N GLU A 139 1.10 2.64 -2.22
CA GLU A 139 1.92 3.87 -2.19
C GLU A 139 1.14 5.09 -2.72
N ILE A 140 0.34 4.92 -3.78
CA ILE A 140 -0.52 6.00 -4.30
C ILE A 140 -1.54 6.45 -3.25
N ARG A 141 -2.14 5.52 -2.48
CA ARG A 141 -3.08 5.88 -1.40
C ARG A 141 -2.43 6.68 -0.28
N LEU A 142 -1.15 6.45 0.02
CA LEU A 142 -0.41 7.24 1.00
C LEU A 142 -0.17 8.68 0.53
N LEU A 143 -0.01 8.88 -0.79
CA LEU A 143 0.20 10.20 -1.39
C LEU A 143 -1.11 10.98 -1.60
N CYS A 144 -2.14 10.25 -2.02
CA CYS A 144 -3.43 10.78 -2.39
C CYS A 144 -4.49 9.96 -1.67
N ASP A 145 -4.78 10.30 -0.41
CA ASP A 145 -5.91 9.71 0.29
C ASP A 145 -7.21 10.39 -0.21
N PRO A 146 -8.03 9.72 -1.05
CA PRO A 146 -9.29 10.30 -1.52
C PRO A 146 -10.27 10.50 -0.35
N ASP A 147 -10.15 9.72 0.72
CA ASP A 147 -10.97 9.86 1.91
C ASP A 147 -10.54 11.09 2.71
N LEU A 148 -9.26 11.48 2.70
CA LEU A 148 -8.81 12.73 3.33
C LEU A 148 -9.56 13.95 2.78
N LYS A 149 -9.66 14.10 1.45
CA LYS A 149 -10.45 15.20 0.84
C LYS A 149 -11.92 15.15 1.23
N LYS A 150 -12.47 13.96 1.42
CA LYS A 150 -13.86 13.76 1.86
C LYS A 150 -14.03 14.12 3.33
N MET A 151 -13.08 13.75 4.19
CA MET A 151 -13.04 14.08 5.61
C MET A 151 -12.87 15.59 5.84
N GLN A 152 -12.01 16.25 5.07
CA GLN A 152 -11.77 17.70 5.13
C GLN A 152 -13.03 18.54 4.83
N ARG A 153 -14.07 17.98 4.19
CA ARG A 153 -15.39 18.65 4.06
C ARG A 153 -16.11 18.85 5.39
N HIS A 154 -15.72 18.07 6.40
CA HIS A 154 -16.23 18.13 7.76
C HIS A 154 -15.24 18.83 8.71
N ALA A 155 -14.28 19.58 8.17
CA ALA A 155 -13.29 20.30 8.96
C ALA A 155 -13.98 21.29 9.91
N VAL A 156 -13.60 21.22 11.18
CA VAL A 156 -14.04 22.15 12.22
C VAL A 156 -12.87 22.93 12.76
N ASP A 157 -13.12 24.19 13.08
CA ASP A 157 -12.15 25.05 13.73
C ASP A 157 -12.28 24.88 15.25
N LEU A 158 -11.23 24.36 15.90
CA LEU A 158 -11.22 24.08 17.34
C LEU A 158 -10.32 25.06 18.08
N THR A 159 -10.74 25.49 19.27
CA THR A 159 -9.92 26.33 20.16
C THR A 159 -9.78 25.67 21.52
N LEU A 160 -8.57 25.67 22.07
CA LEU A 160 -8.30 25.06 23.38
C LEU A 160 -8.94 25.88 24.50
N ASP A 161 -9.54 25.18 25.46
CA ASP A 161 -10.18 25.79 26.64
C ASP A 161 -9.18 25.93 27.81
N PRO A 162 -8.76 27.16 28.17
CA PRO A 162 -7.86 27.39 29.29
C PRO A 162 -8.44 26.97 30.65
N ASP A 163 -9.76 26.85 30.79
CA ASP A 163 -10.39 26.41 32.03
C ASP A 163 -10.25 24.91 32.27
N THR A 164 -10.11 24.12 31.21
CA THR A 164 -9.85 22.67 31.31
C THR A 164 -8.36 22.35 31.44
N ALA A 165 -7.49 23.25 30.95
CA ALA A 165 -6.08 22.99 30.80
C ALA A 165 -5.35 22.71 32.12
N ASN A 166 -4.51 21.67 32.13
CA ASN A 166 -3.63 21.41 33.25
C ASN A 166 -2.70 22.60 33.54
N PRO A 167 -2.39 22.93 34.81
CA PRO A 167 -1.50 24.03 35.16
C PRO A 167 -0.11 23.97 34.53
N SER A 168 0.35 22.80 34.10
CA SER A 168 1.65 22.63 33.42
C SER A 168 1.61 23.00 31.93
N LEU A 169 0.43 23.31 31.37
CA LEU A 169 0.26 23.65 29.97
C LEU A 169 0.18 25.18 29.76
N ILE A 170 0.82 25.62 28.68
CA ILE A 170 0.76 26.99 28.17
C ILE A 170 0.04 26.94 26.82
N ILE A 171 -1.06 27.67 26.72
CA ILE A 171 -1.86 27.81 25.50
C ILE A 171 -1.51 29.16 24.86
N SER A 172 -1.41 29.20 23.54
CA SER A 172 -1.24 30.44 22.77
C SER A 172 -2.43 31.38 22.90
N GLU A 173 -2.25 32.65 22.56
CA GLU A 173 -3.29 33.67 22.62
C GLU A 173 -4.49 33.35 21.71
N ASP A 174 -4.23 32.75 20.54
CA ASP A 174 -5.27 32.32 19.60
C ASP A 174 -5.96 30.99 19.98
N GLY A 175 -5.49 30.32 21.05
CA GLY A 175 -6.02 29.04 21.49
C GLY A 175 -5.72 27.86 20.56
N LYS A 176 -4.79 28.00 19.60
CA LYS A 176 -4.48 26.95 18.60
C LYS A 176 -3.25 26.12 18.92
N GLU A 177 -2.40 26.59 19.82
CA GLU A 177 -1.16 25.91 20.19
C GLU A 177 -1.12 25.60 21.69
N VAL A 178 -0.51 24.47 22.03
CA VAL A 178 -0.24 24.09 23.41
C VAL A 178 1.17 23.52 23.54
N LYS A 179 1.82 23.90 24.64
CA LYS A 179 3.13 23.36 25.04
C LYS A 179 3.17 23.09 26.53
N CYS A 180 3.96 22.11 26.93
CA CYS A 180 4.33 21.94 28.33
C CYS A 180 5.27 23.07 28.74
N GLY A 181 4.94 23.75 29.83
CA GLY A 181 5.84 24.70 30.48
C GLY A 181 6.76 24.01 31.48
N ASP A 182 7.87 24.66 31.80
CA ASP A 182 8.86 24.14 32.75
C ASP A 182 8.36 24.18 34.21
N ARG A 183 7.35 25.00 34.49
CA ARG A 183 6.77 25.19 35.82
C ARG A 183 5.25 25.18 35.74
N LYS A 184 4.62 24.66 36.80
CA LYS A 184 3.17 24.77 36.99
C LYS A 184 2.78 26.23 37.14
N ARG A 185 1.81 26.67 36.36
CA ARG A 185 1.22 27.99 36.44
C ARG A 185 0.34 28.08 37.69
N ASN A 186 0.30 29.26 38.31
CA ASN A 186 -0.61 29.53 39.41
C ASN A 186 -1.98 29.91 38.86
N VAL A 187 -2.86 28.91 38.69
CA VAL A 187 -4.23 29.09 38.16
C VAL A 187 -5.25 28.50 39.15
N PRO A 188 -6.48 29.05 39.22
CA PRO A 188 -7.50 28.52 40.12
C PRO A 188 -7.83 27.06 39.81
N ASP A 189 -7.96 26.25 40.85
CA ASP A 189 -8.50 24.90 40.71
C ASP A 189 -10.01 24.98 40.45
N LYS A 190 -10.45 24.27 39.42
CA LYS A 190 -11.84 24.20 38.96
C LYS A 190 -12.21 22.75 38.70
N PRO A 191 -13.48 22.32 38.88
CA PRO A 191 -13.91 20.96 38.55
C PRO A 191 -13.54 20.53 37.12
N GLU A 192 -13.60 21.47 36.18
CA GLU A 192 -13.34 21.28 34.76
C GLU A 192 -11.86 21.07 34.43
N ARG A 193 -10.95 21.43 35.34
CA ARG A 193 -9.50 21.45 35.11
C ARG A 193 -8.85 20.10 35.37
N PHE A 194 -8.01 19.64 34.44
CA PHE A 194 -7.12 18.50 34.69
C PHE A 194 -6.05 18.83 35.73
N ASP A 195 -5.91 18.01 36.76
CA ASP A 195 -4.96 18.22 37.85
C ASP A 195 -3.63 17.46 37.66
N ASN A 196 -3.72 16.19 37.27
CA ASN A 196 -2.62 15.24 37.36
C ASN A 196 -1.95 14.94 36.01
N VAL A 197 -2.73 14.98 34.92
CA VAL A 197 -2.22 14.72 33.55
C VAL A 197 -2.15 16.03 32.76
N PRO A 198 -1.14 16.21 31.87
CA PRO A 198 -0.97 17.40 31.06
C PRO A 198 -1.94 17.41 29.86
N ASN A 199 -3.25 17.40 30.14
CA ASN A 199 -4.32 17.43 29.14
C ASN A 199 -5.05 18.78 29.10
N VAL A 200 -5.73 19.03 28.00
CA VAL A 200 -6.61 20.17 27.73
C VAL A 200 -7.69 19.73 26.75
N LEU A 201 -8.91 20.27 26.87
CA LEU A 201 -10.01 20.05 25.91
C LEU A 201 -10.19 21.26 24.99
N ALA A 202 -10.85 21.04 23.86
CA ALA A 202 -11.39 22.12 23.05
C ALA A 202 -12.63 22.73 23.73
N LYS A 203 -12.94 23.99 23.39
CA LYS A 203 -14.17 24.67 23.84
C LYS A 203 -15.40 24.12 23.13
N GLU A 204 -15.22 23.74 21.87
CA GLU A 204 -16.29 23.23 21.02
C GLU A 204 -16.63 21.78 21.39
N SER A 205 -17.93 21.50 21.54
CA SER A 205 -18.46 20.16 21.79
C SER A 205 -19.44 19.76 20.69
N PHE A 206 -19.59 18.45 20.49
CA PHE A 206 -20.39 17.90 19.40
C PHE A 206 -21.30 16.79 19.90
N ASN A 207 -22.58 16.84 19.51
CA ASN A 207 -23.60 15.87 19.93
C ASN A 207 -24.09 14.94 18.79
N SER A 208 -23.83 15.30 17.54
CA SER A 208 -24.27 14.55 16.35
C SER A 208 -23.51 15.04 15.11
N GLY A 209 -23.35 14.19 14.09
CA GLY A 209 -22.71 14.56 12.82
C GLY A 209 -21.32 13.96 12.61
N LYS A 210 -20.57 14.52 11.65
CA LYS A 210 -19.20 14.14 11.31
C LYS A 210 -18.31 15.36 11.45
N PHE A 211 -17.14 15.16 12.03
CA PHE A 211 -16.19 16.23 12.34
C PHE A 211 -14.78 15.78 12.03
N TYR A 212 -13.97 16.72 11.59
CA TYR A 212 -12.58 16.50 11.22
C TYR A 212 -11.71 17.64 11.74
N PHE A 213 -10.55 17.31 12.29
CA PHE A 213 -9.56 18.29 12.73
C PHE A 213 -8.17 17.73 12.54
N GLU A 214 -7.19 18.62 12.34
CA GLU A 214 -5.78 18.27 12.15
C GLU A 214 -4.95 18.91 13.25
N VAL A 215 -3.97 18.19 13.79
CA VAL A 215 -3.03 18.72 14.77
C VAL A 215 -1.60 18.51 14.29
N ARG A 216 -0.82 19.59 14.25
CA ARG A 216 0.59 19.52 13.89
C ARG A 216 1.41 19.07 15.10
N VAL A 217 2.00 17.87 15.01
CA VAL A 217 2.84 17.27 16.07
C VAL A 217 4.31 17.13 15.67
N GLN A 218 4.73 17.79 14.59
CA GLN A 218 6.08 17.69 14.04
C GLN A 218 7.16 17.95 15.11
N GLY A 219 8.14 17.05 15.21
CA GLY A 219 9.27 17.15 16.15
C GLY A 219 8.93 16.78 17.61
N LYS A 220 7.70 16.36 17.92
CA LYS A 220 7.32 15.91 19.27
C LYS A 220 7.59 14.40 19.46
N THR A 221 8.14 14.04 20.61
CA THR A 221 8.44 12.63 20.98
C THR A 221 7.37 11.98 21.85
N GLN A 222 6.48 12.80 22.43
CA GLN A 222 5.37 12.38 23.27
C GLN A 222 4.19 13.32 23.08
N TRP A 223 2.99 12.76 22.87
CA TRP A 223 1.72 13.50 22.81
C TRP A 223 0.53 12.52 22.90
N ASP A 224 -0.64 13.08 23.21
CA ASP A 224 -1.93 12.40 23.25
C ASP A 224 -2.90 13.19 22.38
N LEU A 225 -3.71 12.49 21.59
CA LEU A 225 -4.68 13.11 20.70
C LEU A 225 -5.95 12.25 20.63
N GLY A 226 -7.11 12.89 20.66
CA GLY A 226 -8.36 12.19 20.41
C GLY A 226 -9.57 12.98 20.87
N VAL A 227 -10.65 12.24 21.13
CA VAL A 227 -11.92 12.80 21.58
C VAL A 227 -12.28 12.24 22.95
N ALA A 228 -13.04 13.02 23.71
CA ALA A 228 -13.53 12.63 25.01
C ALA A 228 -15.02 12.97 25.16
N HIS A 229 -15.73 12.18 25.95
CA HIS A 229 -17.07 12.51 26.39
C HIS A 229 -17.03 13.76 27.29
N GLU A 230 -18.06 14.60 27.30
CA GLU A 230 -18.04 15.84 28.09
C GLU A 230 -17.94 15.58 29.60
N SER A 231 -18.60 14.52 30.06
CA SER A 231 -18.71 14.12 31.47
C SER A 231 -17.56 13.25 32.00
N ILE A 232 -16.41 13.22 31.32
CA ILE A 232 -15.24 12.48 31.80
C ILE A 232 -14.80 12.95 33.18
N ASN A 233 -14.25 12.04 33.99
CA ASN A 233 -13.49 12.44 35.16
C ASN A 233 -12.22 13.15 34.72
N ARG A 234 -11.89 14.27 35.39
CA ARG A 234 -10.71 15.10 35.09
C ARG A 234 -9.72 15.18 36.27
N LYS A 235 -10.01 14.46 37.36
CA LYS A 235 -9.21 14.48 38.60
C LYS A 235 -8.54 13.14 38.88
N GLY A 236 -7.33 13.16 39.46
CA GLY A 236 -6.64 11.96 39.97
C GLY A 236 -5.99 11.06 38.90
N ASP A 237 -5.99 9.74 39.11
CA ASP A 237 -5.40 8.78 38.15
C ASP A 237 -6.34 8.59 36.96
N LEU A 238 -5.94 9.11 35.80
CA LEU A 238 -6.73 9.04 34.58
C LEU A 238 -6.22 7.90 33.70
N ARG A 239 -7.10 6.93 33.46
CA ARG A 239 -6.85 5.85 32.51
C ARG A 239 -7.58 6.15 31.22
N LEU A 240 -6.86 6.33 30.14
CA LEU A 240 -7.45 6.56 28.82
C LEU A 240 -8.02 5.26 28.28
N SER A 241 -9.34 5.19 28.14
CA SER A 241 -10.05 4.06 27.52
C SER A 241 -11.47 4.49 27.11
N PRO A 242 -12.14 3.75 26.21
CA PRO A 242 -13.52 4.04 25.85
C PRO A 242 -14.47 3.92 27.04
N LYS A 243 -14.20 2.99 27.98
CA LYS A 243 -14.99 2.81 29.21
C LYS A 243 -14.99 4.05 30.11
N SER A 244 -13.89 4.78 30.13
CA SER A 244 -13.73 6.04 30.84
C SER A 244 -14.14 7.27 30.02
N GLY A 245 -14.68 7.07 28.81
CA GLY A 245 -15.15 8.15 27.93
C GLY A 245 -14.05 8.78 27.08
N TYR A 246 -12.93 8.08 26.81
CA TYR A 246 -11.83 8.59 25.98
C TYR A 246 -11.60 7.70 24.76
N TRP A 247 -11.47 8.29 23.58
CA TRP A 247 -11.05 7.63 22.35
C TRP A 247 -9.83 8.37 21.84
N THR A 248 -8.65 7.88 22.25
CA THR A 248 -7.39 8.58 22.04
C THR A 248 -6.33 7.66 21.46
N ILE A 249 -5.42 8.26 20.71
CA ILE A 249 -4.14 7.70 20.34
C ILE A 249 -3.04 8.47 21.06
N TRP A 250 -1.92 7.82 21.32
CA TRP A 250 -0.75 8.50 21.85
C TRP A 250 0.51 8.13 21.11
N LEU A 251 1.50 9.00 21.18
CA LEU A 251 2.89 8.67 20.88
C LEU A 251 3.66 8.62 22.19
N ARG A 252 4.46 7.57 22.37
CA ARG A 252 5.44 7.43 23.45
C ARG A 252 6.80 7.07 22.87
N LYS A 253 7.87 7.43 23.58
CA LYS A 253 9.28 7.10 23.25
C LYS A 253 9.73 7.48 21.82
N GLY A 254 9.03 8.42 21.16
CA GLY A 254 9.38 8.94 19.85
C GLY A 254 9.00 8.10 18.64
N ASN A 255 8.57 6.84 18.81
CA ASN A 255 8.23 5.96 17.68
C ASN A 255 7.05 5.00 17.92
N GLU A 256 6.52 4.91 19.14
CA GLU A 256 5.47 3.96 19.49
C GLU A 256 4.11 4.67 19.51
N ILE A 257 3.30 4.46 18.46
CA ILE A 257 1.90 4.93 18.41
C ILE A 257 0.99 3.82 18.92
N THR A 258 0.13 4.14 19.88
CA THR A 258 -0.85 3.18 20.44
C THR A 258 -2.23 3.80 20.43
N ALA A 259 -3.24 2.99 20.08
CA ALA A 259 -4.64 3.32 20.32
C ALA A 259 -5.05 2.84 21.71
N ASN A 260 -5.69 3.69 22.49
CA ASN A 260 -6.21 3.33 23.81
C ASN A 260 -7.56 2.62 23.67
N ASP A 261 -7.55 1.39 23.12
CA ASP A 261 -8.75 0.60 22.78
C ASP A 261 -9.13 -0.46 23.84
N GLN A 262 -8.19 -0.82 24.72
CA GLN A 262 -8.40 -1.86 25.72
C GLN A 262 -9.08 -1.33 27.00
N PRO A 263 -9.90 -2.16 27.67
CA PRO A 263 -10.35 -1.85 29.02
C PRO A 263 -9.14 -1.75 29.97
N PRO A 264 -9.23 -0.96 31.05
CA PRO A 264 -8.12 -0.83 31.99
C PRO A 264 -7.69 -2.22 32.47
N ARG A 265 -6.41 -2.59 32.28
CA ARG A 265 -5.85 -3.71 33.03
C ARG A 265 -6.01 -3.39 34.50
N GLU A 266 -6.76 -4.21 35.23
CA GLU A 266 -6.81 -4.13 36.68
C GLU A 266 -5.36 -4.19 37.15
N ARG A 267 -4.92 -3.19 37.92
CA ARG A 267 -3.67 -3.33 38.66
C ARG A 267 -3.98 -4.39 39.69
N GLY A 268 -3.71 -5.65 39.34
CA GLY A 268 -3.70 -6.73 40.31
C GLY A 268 -2.87 -6.23 41.48
N SER A 269 -3.48 -6.24 42.66
CA SER A 269 -2.80 -6.04 43.92
C SER A 269 -1.63 -7.02 43.97
N SER A 270 -0.43 -6.57 43.59
CA SER A 270 0.79 -7.23 43.97
C SER A 270 0.95 -6.98 45.47
N LYS A 271 0.32 -7.87 46.26
CA LYS A 271 0.80 -8.18 47.61
C LYS A 271 2.30 -8.44 47.51
N GLY A 272 3.02 -7.89 48.48
CA GLY A 272 4.44 -7.60 48.40
C GLY A 272 5.33 -8.77 47.99
N ARG A 273 6.46 -8.39 47.40
CA ARG A 273 7.75 -8.98 47.75
C ARG A 273 8.72 -7.84 48.01
N GLY A 274 9.20 -7.78 49.24
CA GLY A 274 10.39 -7.03 49.57
C GLY A 274 11.57 -7.63 48.82
N LEU A 275 12.47 -6.73 48.40
CA LEU A 275 13.86 -6.94 48.01
C LEU A 275 14.37 -8.40 48.00
N CYS A 276 14.35 -9.01 46.81
CA CYS A 276 15.34 -9.90 46.16
C CYS A 276 14.66 -10.51 44.93
#